data_AF-A0A848KW79-F1
#
_entry.id   AF-A0A848KW79-F1
#
_cell.length_a   1.000
_cell.length_b   1.000
_cell.length_c   1.000
_cell.angle_alpha   90.00
_cell.angle_beta   90.00
_cell.angle_gamma   90.00
#
_symmetry.space_group_name_H-M   'P 1'
#
loop_
_entity.id
_entity.type
_entity.pdbx_description
1 polymer ?
#
loop_
_entity_poly.entity_id
_entity_poly.type
_entity_poly.pdbx_seq_one_letter_code
_entity_poly.pdbx_strand_id
1 'polypeptide(L)'
;MTLTDLHDLLAYGADSARGYSTEGDVLVSQTGDGVDLNLIWDEVAAVVAQWNSKRSALASLVSYPTVVPGDAIPQTLGGDNFEEASEFGEPKGIAAEPDALILGYTLKDFDLASRMTWKFLRAASAEQVRSAINRALEADNRLVTGTILRRLFDPAEGANENMTRVFGLWNGTDGLVPPSYAGQNFAASTSHYLVSGNSELDPGDLVDAINAVRSKGFGVDALSRLLVLCHPAEAEVISTFKAGVETSGVESKYDFVPSASAPAYMTTDNIVGQIAPGEFGGLEVLGSYGPAWVCPSAYVPLGYVAVVATGGPNSPANVIGFRQHPNPDYQGLRQIAGTVARYPLQDSFFQRSFGVGVRRRGAACVVQVKASGAYTAPTWAWR
;
A
#
# COMPACT_ATOMS: atom_id res chain seq x y z
N MET A 1 -50.64 -16.71 11.50
CA MET A 1 -49.17 -16.73 11.43
C MET A 1 -48.73 -17.96 12.20
N THR A 2 -48.44 -19.04 11.49
CA THR A 2 -48.15 -20.36 12.05
C THR A 2 -46.70 -20.42 12.54
N LEU A 3 -46.46 -21.18 13.61
CA LEU A 3 -45.17 -21.41 14.28
C LEU A 3 -44.06 -22.04 13.40
N THR A 4 -44.29 -22.18 12.10
CA THR A 4 -43.41 -22.83 11.12
C THR A 4 -42.42 -21.90 10.43
N ASP A 5 -42.56 -20.57 10.57
CA ASP A 5 -41.72 -19.60 9.83
C ASP A 5 -40.57 -18.99 10.67
N LEU A 6 -40.27 -19.57 11.84
CA LEU A 6 -39.22 -19.07 12.76
C LEU A 6 -37.87 -19.82 12.64
N HIS A 7 -37.78 -20.84 11.79
CA HIS A 7 -36.56 -21.64 11.63
C HIS A 7 -35.50 -21.01 10.70
N ASP A 8 -35.83 -19.96 9.95
CA ASP A 8 -34.93 -19.34 8.96
C ASP A 8 -34.10 -18.14 9.48
N LEU A 9 -34.08 -17.90 10.79
CA LEU A 9 -33.40 -16.75 11.41
C LEU A 9 -32.39 -17.12 12.51
N LEU A 10 -31.81 -18.32 12.44
CA LEU A 10 -30.75 -18.73 13.37
C LEU A 10 -29.37 -18.46 12.74
N ALA A 11 -28.66 -17.49 13.31
CA ALA A 11 -27.25 -17.26 13.01
C ALA A 11 -26.40 -18.28 13.78
N TYR A 12 -25.74 -19.20 13.06
CA TYR A 12 -24.85 -20.20 13.65
C TYR A 12 -23.46 -19.57 13.88
N GLY A 13 -23.03 -19.53 15.15
CA GLY A 13 -21.86 -18.77 15.61
C GLY A 13 -20.65 -19.62 15.96
N ALA A 14 -19.47 -19.01 15.84
CA ALA A 14 -18.18 -19.53 16.29
C ALA A 14 -17.95 -19.22 17.78
N ASP A 15 -17.26 -20.13 18.49
CA ASP A 15 -16.72 -19.85 19.82
C ASP A 15 -15.72 -18.68 19.75
N SER A 16 -15.63 -17.87 20.81
CA SER A 16 -14.84 -16.63 20.89
C SER A 16 -13.32 -16.82 20.76
N ALA A 17 -12.86 -18.07 20.72
CA ALA A 17 -11.51 -18.47 20.36
C ALA A 17 -11.47 -18.98 18.92
N ARG A 18 -10.50 -18.52 18.11
CA ARG A 18 -10.24 -18.99 16.74
C ARG A 18 -10.21 -20.54 16.70
N GLY A 19 -11.30 -21.15 16.23
CA GLY A 19 -11.56 -22.59 16.37
C GLY A 19 -12.50 -23.13 15.29
N TYR A 20 -13.13 -24.27 15.55
CA TYR A 20 -14.04 -24.94 14.62
C TYR A 20 -15.47 -24.39 14.74
N SER A 21 -16.16 -24.15 13.62
CA SER A 21 -17.61 -23.95 13.63
C SER A 21 -18.31 -25.29 13.87
N THR A 22 -19.07 -25.46 14.96
CA THR A 22 -19.62 -26.75 15.42
C THR A 22 -21.16 -26.78 15.45
N GLU A 23 -21.75 -27.93 15.09
CA GLU A 23 -23.15 -28.31 15.41
C GLU A 23 -23.20 -29.83 15.70
N GLY A 24 -24.33 -30.57 15.62
CA GLY A 24 -24.58 -32.00 15.91
C GLY A 24 -25.22 -32.88 14.80
N ASP A 25 -24.51 -33.84 14.15
CA ASP A 25 -24.99 -35.13 13.52
C ASP A 25 -25.12 -35.33 11.96
N VAL A 26 -25.12 -36.60 11.42
CA VAL A 26 -24.53 -37.35 10.21
C VAL A 26 -24.45 -36.80 8.74
N LEU A 27 -23.38 -37.23 8.02
CA LEU A 27 -22.96 -37.21 6.57
C LEU A 27 -23.52 -36.11 5.64
N VAL A 28 -22.61 -35.30 5.08
CA VAL A 28 -22.95 -34.05 4.39
C VAL A 28 -22.27 -33.97 3.03
N SER A 29 -23.07 -33.92 1.97
CA SER A 29 -22.64 -33.63 0.58
C SER A 29 -23.23 -32.33 0.05
N GLN A 30 -24.13 -31.69 0.80
CA GLN A 30 -24.85 -30.47 0.43
C GLN A 30 -25.04 -29.57 1.67
N THR A 31 -25.11 -28.26 1.47
CA THR A 31 -25.45 -27.28 2.52
C THR A 31 -26.90 -27.44 3.00
N GLY A 32 -27.29 -26.75 4.08
CA GLY A 32 -28.64 -26.84 4.65
C GLY A 32 -29.77 -26.40 3.69
N ASP A 33 -29.42 -25.59 2.69
CA ASP A 33 -30.28 -25.12 1.59
C ASP A 33 -30.15 -25.96 0.30
N GLY A 34 -29.42 -27.08 0.33
CA GLY A 34 -29.37 -28.07 -0.76
C GLY A 34 -28.35 -27.80 -1.87
N VAL A 35 -27.35 -26.94 -1.64
CA VAL A 35 -26.27 -26.67 -2.62
C VAL A 35 -25.12 -27.66 -2.44
N ASP A 36 -24.65 -28.28 -3.53
CA ASP A 36 -23.48 -29.18 -3.50
C ASP A 36 -22.22 -28.42 -3.06
N LEU A 37 -21.49 -28.99 -2.10
CA LEU A 37 -20.25 -28.42 -1.60
C LEU A 37 -19.14 -28.34 -2.67
N ASN A 38 -19.10 -29.25 -3.64
CA ASN A 38 -18.11 -29.20 -4.72
C ASN A 38 -18.29 -27.97 -5.61
N LEU A 39 -19.55 -27.61 -5.90
CA LEU A 39 -19.88 -26.39 -6.66
C LEU A 39 -19.35 -25.14 -5.94
N ILE A 40 -19.55 -25.07 -4.62
CA ILE A 40 -19.06 -23.96 -3.80
C ILE A 40 -17.53 -23.88 -3.86
N TRP A 41 -16.82 -25.00 -3.80
CA TRP A 41 -15.36 -24.99 -3.86
C TRP A 41 -14.80 -24.62 -5.24
N ASP A 42 -15.44 -25.06 -6.33
CA ASP A 42 -15.06 -24.66 -7.69
C ASP A 42 -15.32 -23.15 -7.92
N GLU A 43 -16.45 -22.63 -7.42
CA GLU A 43 -16.73 -21.19 -7.42
C GLU A 43 -15.64 -20.40 -6.69
N VAL A 44 -15.20 -20.90 -5.53
CA VAL A 44 -14.18 -20.23 -4.72
C VAL A 44 -12.83 -20.22 -5.42
N ALA A 45 -12.43 -21.32 -6.08
CA ALA A 45 -11.22 -21.37 -6.88
C ALA A 45 -11.26 -20.34 -8.03
N ALA A 46 -12.41 -20.20 -8.70
CA ALA A 46 -12.60 -19.18 -9.74
C ALA A 46 -12.54 -17.75 -9.18
N VAL A 47 -13.15 -17.50 -8.03
CA VAL A 47 -13.11 -16.20 -7.34
C VAL A 47 -11.68 -15.86 -6.91
N VAL A 48 -10.92 -16.80 -6.36
CA VAL A 48 -9.51 -16.60 -5.99
C VAL A 48 -8.65 -16.29 -7.22
N ALA A 49 -8.88 -16.97 -8.34
CA ALA A 49 -8.19 -16.67 -9.59
C ALA A 49 -8.48 -15.25 -10.10
N GLN A 50 -9.76 -14.82 -10.04
CA GLN A 50 -10.13 -13.45 -10.39
C GLN A 50 -9.58 -12.45 -9.37
N TRP A 51 -9.56 -12.78 -8.09
CA TRP A 51 -9.01 -11.96 -7.02
C TRP A 51 -7.52 -11.69 -7.22
N ASN A 52 -6.76 -12.70 -7.62
CA ASN A 52 -5.33 -12.56 -7.91
C ASN A 52 -5.05 -11.61 -9.09
N SER A 53 -5.99 -11.46 -10.03
CA SER A 53 -5.87 -10.48 -11.12
C SER A 53 -6.08 -9.03 -10.66
N LYS A 54 -6.72 -8.82 -9.49
CA LYS A 54 -7.06 -7.51 -8.95
C LYS A 54 -6.21 -7.22 -7.72
N ARG A 55 -5.16 -6.44 -7.92
CA ARG A 55 -4.43 -5.83 -6.81
C ARG A 55 -5.19 -4.60 -6.32
N SER A 56 -5.14 -4.30 -5.02
CA SER A 56 -5.66 -3.02 -4.52
C SER A 56 -5.03 -1.87 -5.30
N ALA A 57 -5.87 -0.93 -5.73
CA ALA A 57 -5.47 0.26 -6.48
C ALA A 57 -4.29 0.96 -5.79
N LEU A 58 -4.40 1.16 -4.47
CA LEU A 58 -3.35 1.73 -3.63
C LEU A 58 -2.05 0.93 -3.72
N ALA A 59 -2.13 -0.37 -3.49
CA ALA A 59 -0.97 -1.25 -3.53
C ALA A 59 -0.29 -1.24 -4.90
N SER A 60 -1.06 -1.19 -5.98
CA SER A 60 -0.54 -1.14 -7.35
C SER A 60 0.16 0.19 -7.68
N LEU A 61 -0.31 1.31 -7.15
CA LEU A 61 0.28 2.63 -7.43
C LEU A 61 1.56 2.90 -6.64
N VAL A 62 1.69 2.33 -5.44
CA VAL A 62 2.85 2.53 -4.56
C VAL A 62 3.95 1.50 -4.79
N SER A 63 3.65 0.36 -5.43
CA SER A 63 4.60 -0.74 -5.56
C SER A 63 4.61 -1.41 -6.93
N TYR A 64 5.62 -2.25 -7.17
CA TYR A 64 5.76 -3.05 -8.39
C TYR A 64 6.13 -4.51 -8.05
N PRO A 65 5.72 -5.49 -8.87
CA PRO A 65 6.06 -6.89 -8.63
C PRO A 65 7.53 -7.20 -8.95
N THR A 66 8.17 -8.01 -8.12
CA THR A 66 9.52 -8.54 -8.33
C THR A 66 9.63 -9.97 -7.79
N VAL A 67 10.60 -10.74 -8.28
CA VAL A 67 10.92 -12.08 -7.74
C VAL A 67 12.33 -12.16 -7.15
N VAL A 68 13.16 -11.13 -7.36
CA VAL A 68 14.54 -11.12 -6.89
C VAL A 68 14.62 -10.81 -5.38
N PRO A 69 15.55 -11.44 -4.64
CA PRO A 69 15.71 -11.21 -3.20
C PRO A 69 16.28 -9.82 -2.86
N GLY A 70 17.01 -9.22 -3.80
CA GLY A 70 17.49 -7.85 -3.71
C GLY A 70 17.94 -7.36 -5.08
N ASP A 71 18.09 -6.06 -5.21
CA ASP A 71 18.47 -5.40 -6.46
C ASP A 71 19.53 -4.32 -6.15
N ALA A 72 20.52 -4.21 -7.03
CA ALA A 72 21.61 -3.25 -6.93
C ALA A 72 21.29 -2.07 -7.85
N ILE A 73 20.66 -1.04 -7.30
CA ILE A 73 20.05 0.01 -8.09
C ILE A 73 20.64 1.37 -7.72
N PRO A 74 21.06 2.16 -8.71
CA PRO A 74 21.36 3.57 -8.51
C PRO A 74 20.16 4.26 -7.84
N GLN A 75 20.42 4.98 -6.76
CA GLN A 75 19.38 5.71 -6.02
C GLN A 75 19.06 7.08 -6.67
N THR A 76 19.76 7.47 -7.74
CA THR A 76 19.52 8.66 -8.57
C THR A 76 18.75 8.35 -9.86
N LEU A 77 18.03 9.34 -10.38
CA LEU A 77 17.59 9.38 -11.79
C LEU A 77 18.51 10.21 -12.71
N GLY A 78 19.44 11.00 -12.13
CA GLY A 78 20.37 11.85 -12.86
C GLY A 78 21.73 11.19 -13.06
N GLY A 79 22.31 11.39 -14.24
CA GLY A 79 23.62 10.86 -14.65
C GLY A 79 24.60 11.96 -15.04
N ASP A 80 25.83 11.53 -15.34
CA ASP A 80 27.01 12.35 -15.64
C ASP A 80 26.76 13.51 -16.62
N ASN A 81 27.53 14.59 -16.46
CA ASN A 81 27.46 15.74 -17.34
C ASN A 81 28.31 15.54 -18.59
N PHE A 82 27.82 16.00 -19.74
CA PHE A 82 28.66 16.19 -20.92
C PHE A 82 29.70 17.27 -20.64
N GLU A 83 30.93 17.02 -21.04
CA GLU A 83 32.00 18.00 -21.02
C GLU A 83 32.18 18.65 -22.39
N GLU A 84 32.78 19.86 -22.40
CA GLU A 84 33.18 20.51 -23.64
C GLU A 84 34.20 19.63 -24.37
N ALA A 85 33.93 19.36 -25.65
CA ALA A 85 34.71 18.42 -26.43
C ALA A 85 36.18 18.87 -26.49
N SER A 86 37.10 17.98 -26.09
CA SER A 86 38.53 18.25 -26.22
C SER A 86 38.94 18.24 -27.68
N GLU A 87 39.94 19.05 -28.04
CA GLU A 87 40.54 19.08 -29.38
C GLU A 87 41.15 17.73 -29.79
N PHE A 88 41.39 16.85 -28.82
CA PHE A 88 41.95 15.51 -29.02
C PHE A 88 40.89 14.43 -29.25
N GLY A 89 39.59 14.77 -29.18
CA GLY A 89 38.49 13.87 -29.56
C GLY A 89 38.25 12.71 -28.59
N GLU A 90 38.88 12.70 -27.41
CA GLU A 90 38.65 11.71 -26.37
C GLU A 90 37.78 12.30 -25.25
N PRO A 91 36.50 11.89 -25.15
CA PRO A 91 35.67 12.21 -24.00
C PRO A 91 36.06 11.35 -22.80
N LYS A 92 35.87 11.85 -21.57
CA LYS A 92 35.95 11.01 -20.37
C LYS A 92 34.96 9.85 -20.46
N GLY A 93 35.44 8.66 -20.11
CA GLY A 93 34.61 7.46 -20.06
C GLY A 93 33.53 7.59 -19.00
N ILE A 94 32.28 7.26 -19.38
CA ILE A 94 31.19 7.10 -18.42
C ILE A 94 31.45 5.85 -17.58
N ALA A 95 31.49 6.01 -16.27
CA ALA A 95 31.54 4.90 -15.33
C ALA A 95 30.26 4.95 -14.50
N ALA A 96 29.49 3.86 -14.47
CA ALA A 96 28.40 3.75 -13.51
C ALA A 96 28.99 3.91 -12.11
N GLU A 97 28.50 4.88 -11.33
CA GLU A 97 28.98 5.12 -9.96
C GLU A 97 29.02 3.78 -9.19
N PRO A 98 30.13 3.46 -8.50
CA PRO A 98 30.29 2.18 -7.80
C PRO A 98 29.37 2.02 -6.57
N ASP A 99 28.52 3.00 -6.28
CA ASP A 99 27.68 3.06 -5.07
C ASP A 99 26.26 2.49 -5.29
N ALA A 100 26.17 1.40 -6.05
CA ALA A 100 24.92 0.67 -6.20
C ALA A 100 24.57 -0.02 -4.88
N LEU A 101 23.82 0.68 -4.03
CA LEU A 101 23.32 0.16 -2.77
C LEU A 101 22.45 -1.08 -3.06
N ILE A 102 22.84 -2.23 -2.49
CA ILE A 102 22.05 -3.46 -2.59
C ILE A 102 20.86 -3.33 -1.65
N LEU A 103 19.66 -3.31 -2.22
CA LEU A 103 18.41 -3.21 -1.48
C LEU A 103 17.71 -4.56 -1.47
N GLY A 104 17.50 -5.11 -0.27
CA GLY A 104 16.80 -6.36 -0.07
C GLY A 104 15.28 -6.19 -0.05
N TYR A 105 14.58 -7.27 -0.41
CA TYR A 105 13.15 -7.44 -0.20
C TYR A 105 12.92 -8.67 0.66
N THR A 106 12.07 -8.54 1.67
CA THR A 106 11.65 -9.68 2.50
C THR A 106 10.82 -10.69 1.69
N LEU A 107 10.76 -11.93 2.13
CA LEU A 107 9.78 -12.92 1.68
C LEU A 107 9.28 -13.71 2.89
N LYS A 108 7.96 -13.77 3.07
CA LYS A 108 7.30 -14.51 4.15
C LYS A 108 6.09 -15.25 3.62
N ASP A 109 5.77 -16.36 4.27
CA ASP A 109 4.56 -17.12 4.03
C ASP A 109 3.49 -16.72 5.05
N PHE A 110 2.29 -16.46 4.55
CA PHE A 110 1.13 -16.14 5.35
C PHE A 110 0.03 -17.15 5.07
N ASP A 111 -0.60 -17.64 6.13
CA ASP A 111 -1.68 -18.60 6.06
C ASP A 111 -2.91 -18.17 6.86
N LEU A 112 -4.07 -18.61 6.40
CA LEU A 112 -5.35 -18.46 7.07
C LEU A 112 -6.17 -19.71 6.81
N ALA A 113 -6.67 -20.35 7.86
CA ALA A 113 -7.52 -21.53 7.72
C ALA A 113 -8.98 -21.16 7.94
N SER A 114 -9.85 -21.66 7.05
CA SER A 114 -11.26 -21.85 7.36
C SER A 114 -11.45 -23.29 7.79
N ARG A 115 -12.00 -23.49 8.99
CA ARG A 115 -12.23 -24.81 9.58
C ARG A 115 -13.70 -24.95 9.91
N MET A 116 -14.40 -25.72 9.08
CA MET A 116 -15.83 -25.96 9.26
C MET A 116 -16.04 -27.43 9.61
N THR A 117 -16.74 -27.68 10.71
CA THR A 117 -17.26 -29.03 10.90
C THR A 117 -18.38 -29.25 9.91
N TRP A 118 -18.48 -30.47 9.42
CA TRP A 118 -19.61 -30.95 8.67
C TRP A 118 -20.96 -30.64 9.29
N LYS A 119 -21.05 -30.65 10.61
CA LYS A 119 -22.31 -30.40 11.31
C LYS A 119 -22.75 -28.97 11.09
N PHE A 120 -21.80 -28.03 11.14
CA PHE A 120 -22.03 -26.66 10.70
C PHE A 120 -22.39 -26.61 9.21
N LEU A 121 -21.66 -27.29 8.32
CA LEU A 121 -21.95 -27.26 6.88
C LEU A 121 -23.35 -27.76 6.51
N ARG A 122 -23.90 -28.72 7.27
CA ARG A 122 -25.26 -29.23 7.07
C ARG A 122 -26.34 -28.21 7.47
N ALA A 123 -26.09 -27.41 8.50
CA ALA A 123 -27.07 -26.47 9.04
C ALA A 123 -26.88 -25.05 8.49
N ALA A 124 -25.67 -24.72 8.09
CA ALA A 124 -25.31 -23.45 7.51
C ALA A 124 -25.88 -23.32 6.10
N SER A 125 -26.36 -22.12 5.78
CA SER A 125 -26.68 -21.75 4.41
C SER A 125 -25.40 -21.56 3.59
N ALA A 126 -25.52 -21.66 2.26
CA ALA A 126 -24.40 -21.37 1.36
C ALA A 126 -23.80 -19.96 1.61
N GLU A 127 -24.62 -18.99 2.00
CA GLU A 127 -24.17 -17.62 2.32
C GLU A 127 -23.28 -17.54 3.56
N GLN A 128 -23.54 -18.35 4.59
CA GLN A 128 -22.66 -18.41 5.78
C GLN A 128 -21.29 -19.01 5.43
N VAL A 129 -21.26 -20.01 4.55
CA VAL A 129 -20.03 -20.60 4.04
C VAL A 129 -19.26 -19.60 3.17
N ARG A 130 -19.96 -18.92 2.24
CA ARG A 130 -19.38 -17.85 1.40
C ARG A 130 -18.85 -16.68 2.22
N SER A 131 -19.53 -16.30 3.31
CA SER A 131 -19.08 -15.22 4.20
C SER A 131 -17.71 -15.50 4.82
N ALA A 132 -17.44 -16.74 5.23
CA ALA A 132 -16.12 -17.11 5.76
C ALA A 132 -15.01 -16.95 4.72
N ILE A 133 -15.31 -17.27 3.46
CA ILE A 133 -14.37 -17.18 2.34
C ILE A 133 -14.15 -15.72 1.92
N ASN A 134 -15.22 -14.93 1.82
CA ASN A 134 -15.14 -13.49 1.54
C ASN A 134 -14.28 -12.76 2.59
N ARG A 135 -14.38 -13.15 3.87
CA ARG A 135 -13.51 -12.63 4.93
C ARG A 135 -12.05 -13.00 4.74
N ALA A 136 -11.75 -14.18 4.18
CA ALA A 136 -10.38 -14.59 3.86
C ALA A 136 -9.79 -13.74 2.71
N LEU A 137 -10.59 -13.47 1.67
CA LEU A 137 -10.20 -12.58 0.58
C LEU A 137 -9.94 -11.15 1.09
N GLU A 138 -10.84 -10.62 1.92
CA GLU A 138 -10.67 -9.28 2.51
C GLU A 138 -9.46 -9.21 3.45
N ALA A 139 -9.20 -10.26 4.24
CA ALA A 139 -8.01 -10.37 5.07
C ALA A 139 -6.73 -10.33 4.25
N ASP A 140 -6.70 -11.00 3.11
CA ASP A 140 -5.56 -10.97 2.18
C ASP A 140 -5.30 -9.56 1.60
N ASN A 141 -6.35 -8.87 1.13
CA ASN A 141 -6.19 -7.50 0.62
C ASN A 141 -5.71 -6.53 1.71
N ARG A 142 -6.22 -6.66 2.93
CA ARG A 142 -5.71 -5.92 4.08
C ARG A 142 -4.24 -6.27 4.32
N LEU A 143 -3.88 -7.54 4.42
CA LEU A 143 -2.51 -7.97 4.67
C LEU A 143 -1.51 -7.40 3.64
N VAL A 144 -1.83 -7.47 2.34
CA VAL A 144 -0.97 -6.93 1.28
C VAL A 144 -0.85 -5.41 1.38
N THR A 145 -1.97 -4.70 1.44
CA THR A 145 -1.98 -3.23 1.49
C THR A 145 -1.27 -2.73 2.76
N GLY A 146 -1.49 -3.39 3.89
CA GLY A 146 -0.86 -3.05 5.17
C GLY A 146 0.61 -3.33 5.22
N THR A 147 1.06 -4.42 4.65
CA THR A 147 2.49 -4.74 4.64
C THR A 147 3.26 -3.73 3.78
N ILE A 148 2.69 -3.30 2.65
CA ILE A 148 3.23 -2.25 1.78
C ILE A 148 3.27 -0.91 2.52
N LEU A 149 2.13 -0.48 3.09
CA LEU A 149 2.06 0.79 3.81
C LEU A 149 2.97 0.78 5.04
N ARG A 150 2.97 -0.27 5.86
CA ARG A 150 3.90 -0.38 7.01
C ARG A 150 5.34 -0.21 6.59
N ARG A 151 5.76 -0.83 5.48
CA ARG A 151 7.14 -0.65 5.01
C ARG A 151 7.45 0.80 4.64
N LEU A 152 6.48 1.53 4.09
CA LEU A 152 6.61 2.95 3.78
C LEU A 152 6.81 3.81 5.03
N PHE A 153 5.98 3.58 6.06
CA PHE A 153 5.95 4.39 7.29
C PHE A 153 6.96 3.95 8.36
N ASP A 154 7.59 2.78 8.22
CA ASP A 154 8.56 2.26 9.18
C ASP A 154 10.01 2.59 8.77
N PRO A 155 10.73 3.42 9.54
CA PRO A 155 12.12 3.80 9.28
C PRO A 155 13.12 2.70 9.65
N ALA A 156 12.69 1.66 10.39
CA ALA A 156 13.58 0.62 10.88
C ALA A 156 14.18 -0.17 9.72
N GLU A 157 15.48 -0.42 9.82
CA GLU A 157 16.19 -1.34 8.94
C GLU A 157 15.99 -2.78 9.40
N GLY A 158 15.79 -3.69 8.45
CA GLY A 158 15.75 -5.12 8.71
C GLY A 158 16.72 -5.88 7.82
N ALA A 159 16.69 -7.20 7.90
CA ALA A 159 17.35 -8.09 6.95
C ALA A 159 16.33 -9.06 6.33
N ASN A 160 16.56 -9.44 5.09
CA ASN A 160 15.83 -10.53 4.46
C ASN A 160 16.44 -11.89 4.84
N GLU A 161 15.87 -12.98 4.34
CA GLU A 161 16.32 -14.34 4.58
C GLU A 161 17.73 -14.65 4.03
N ASN A 162 18.23 -13.82 3.11
CA ASN A 162 19.58 -13.88 2.55
C ASN A 162 20.57 -12.96 3.29
N MET A 163 20.18 -12.41 4.46
CA MET A 163 20.99 -11.43 5.22
C MET A 163 21.30 -10.14 4.44
N THR A 164 20.51 -9.83 3.41
CA THR A 164 20.56 -8.54 2.69
C THR A 164 19.76 -7.50 3.45
N ARG A 165 20.30 -6.29 3.57
CA ARG A 165 19.69 -5.17 4.29
C ARG A 165 18.40 -4.71 3.57
N VAL A 166 17.31 -4.61 4.33
CA VAL A 166 15.99 -4.15 3.87
C VAL A 166 15.74 -2.78 4.47
N PHE A 167 15.86 -1.75 3.63
CA PHE A 167 15.79 -0.36 4.08
C PHE A 167 14.36 0.20 4.04
N GLY A 168 14.14 1.21 4.87
CA GLY A 168 12.99 2.12 4.78
C GLY A 168 13.33 3.28 3.83
N LEU A 169 12.59 4.37 3.93
CA LEU A 169 12.99 5.63 3.30
C LEU A 169 14.31 6.15 3.94
N TRP A 170 14.84 7.26 3.43
CA TRP A 170 15.99 7.91 4.09
C TRP A 170 15.62 8.25 5.53
N ASN A 171 16.37 7.72 6.51
CA ASN A 171 16.07 7.89 7.93
C ASN A 171 17.05 8.83 8.65
N GLY A 172 18.15 9.21 8.00
CA GLY A 172 19.18 10.08 8.56
C GLY A 172 20.02 9.48 9.68
N THR A 173 19.90 8.17 9.94
CA THR A 173 20.55 7.50 11.09
C THR A 173 21.34 6.25 10.71
N ASP A 174 21.18 5.75 9.48
CA ASP A 174 21.87 4.54 8.97
C ASP A 174 23.28 4.81 8.40
N GLY A 175 23.74 6.06 8.45
CA GLY A 175 25.06 6.49 7.98
C GLY A 175 25.20 6.54 6.46
N LEU A 176 24.11 6.35 5.70
CA LEU A 176 24.12 6.44 4.24
C LEU A 176 23.70 7.84 3.79
N VAL A 177 24.37 8.34 2.75
CA VAL A 177 24.12 9.68 2.21
C VAL A 177 23.16 9.57 1.03
N PRO A 178 22.07 10.36 0.99
CA PRO A 178 21.25 10.43 -0.21
C PRO A 178 22.09 10.96 -1.38
N PRO A 179 22.01 10.34 -2.56
CA PRO A 179 22.79 10.80 -3.70
C PRO A 179 22.48 12.24 -4.09
N SER A 180 23.47 12.91 -4.67
CA SER A 180 23.30 14.27 -5.19
C SER A 180 22.32 14.31 -6.38
N TYR A 181 21.61 15.43 -6.54
CA TYR A 181 20.70 15.63 -7.67
C TYR A 181 20.63 17.10 -8.05
N ALA A 182 20.71 17.40 -9.35
CA ALA A 182 20.60 18.76 -9.89
C ALA A 182 21.49 19.81 -9.18
N GLY A 183 22.72 19.42 -8.83
CA GLY A 183 23.68 20.29 -8.13
C GLY A 183 23.46 20.43 -6.62
N GLN A 184 22.45 19.75 -6.06
CA GLN A 184 22.22 19.69 -4.61
C GLN A 184 22.94 18.49 -4.00
N ASN A 185 23.74 18.75 -2.98
CA ASN A 185 24.35 17.73 -2.14
C ASN A 185 23.56 17.59 -0.84
N PHE A 186 23.51 16.38 -0.31
CA PHE A 186 22.74 16.08 0.90
C PHE A 186 23.64 15.56 2.01
N ALA A 187 23.21 15.78 3.25
CA ALA A 187 23.91 15.27 4.41
C ALA A 187 23.46 13.83 4.71
N ALA A 188 24.33 13.05 5.37
CA ALA A 188 23.98 11.72 5.90
C ALA A 188 22.79 11.76 6.89
N SER A 189 22.50 12.92 7.48
CA SER A 189 21.37 13.15 8.39
C SER A 189 20.06 13.48 7.69
N THR A 190 20.03 13.58 6.35
CA THR A 190 18.80 13.89 5.61
C THR A 190 17.79 12.75 5.78
N SER A 191 16.61 13.11 6.29
CA SER A 191 15.50 12.19 6.55
C SER A 191 14.30 12.51 5.65
N HIS A 192 13.63 11.46 5.20
CA HIS A 192 12.33 11.48 4.55
C HIS A 192 11.20 11.06 5.51
N TYR A 193 11.52 10.97 6.80
CA TYR A 193 10.58 10.87 7.90
C TYR A 193 10.61 12.18 8.67
N LEU A 194 9.65 13.05 8.37
CA LEU A 194 9.53 14.40 8.90
C LEU A 194 8.52 14.43 10.05
N VAL A 195 8.68 15.44 10.90
CA VAL A 195 7.74 15.79 11.97
C VAL A 195 7.28 17.21 11.70
N SER A 196 5.98 17.47 11.76
CA SER A 196 5.42 18.79 11.41
C SER A 196 5.93 19.92 12.30
N GLY A 197 6.21 19.62 13.57
CA GLY A 197 6.50 20.65 14.57
C GLY A 197 5.24 21.35 15.07
N ASN A 198 4.06 20.83 14.72
CA ASN A 198 2.76 21.37 15.10
C ASN A 198 1.80 20.28 15.59
N SER A 199 0.80 20.63 16.40
CA SER A 199 -0.21 19.67 16.88
C SER A 199 -1.29 19.35 15.84
N GLU A 200 -1.39 20.18 14.81
CA GLU A 200 -2.33 20.06 13.70
C GLU A 200 -1.56 20.07 12.38
N LEU A 201 -2.16 19.53 11.33
CA LEU A 201 -1.58 19.53 9.98
C LEU A 201 -1.59 20.95 9.41
N ASP A 202 -0.45 21.40 8.89
CA ASP A 202 -0.35 22.70 8.23
C ASP A 202 0.06 22.61 6.76
N PRO A 203 -0.12 23.69 5.97
CA PRO A 203 0.25 23.69 4.55
C PRO A 203 1.76 23.53 4.29
N GLY A 204 2.60 23.89 5.26
CA GLY A 204 4.06 23.77 5.21
C GLY A 204 4.50 22.32 5.18
N ASP A 205 3.85 21.46 5.97
CA ASP A 205 4.08 20.01 5.99
C ASP A 205 4.03 19.37 4.60
N LEU A 206 2.99 19.70 3.83
CA LEU A 206 2.81 19.18 2.47
C LEU A 206 3.89 19.72 1.53
N VAL A 207 4.21 21.01 1.64
CA VAL A 207 5.21 21.65 0.78
C VAL A 207 6.59 21.05 1.05
N ASP A 208 6.96 20.85 2.31
CA ASP A 208 8.23 20.27 2.71
C ASP A 208 8.35 18.81 2.26
N ALA A 209 7.29 18.01 2.41
CA ALA A 209 7.26 16.64 1.91
C ALA A 209 7.35 16.56 0.38
N ILE A 210 6.65 17.45 -0.34
CA ILE A 210 6.73 17.55 -1.81
C ILE A 210 8.15 17.93 -2.25
N ASN A 211 8.76 18.91 -1.58
CA ASN A 211 10.12 19.35 -1.88
C ASN A 211 11.16 18.28 -1.56
N ALA A 212 10.99 17.52 -0.46
CA ALA A 212 11.86 16.41 -0.10
C ALA A 212 11.89 15.34 -1.20
N VAL A 213 10.75 14.99 -1.80
CA VAL A 213 10.68 14.03 -2.91
C VAL A 213 11.24 14.62 -4.21
N ARG A 214 10.84 15.86 -4.56
CA ARG A 214 11.25 16.50 -5.83
C ARG A 214 12.72 16.86 -5.88
N SER A 215 13.32 17.24 -4.74
CA SER A 215 14.77 17.52 -4.64
C SER A 215 15.65 16.32 -4.96
N LYS A 216 15.10 15.10 -4.96
CA LYS A 216 15.79 13.86 -5.36
C LYS A 216 15.52 13.45 -6.81
N GLY A 217 14.79 14.27 -7.57
CA GLY A 217 14.44 14.00 -8.96
C GLY A 217 13.24 13.07 -9.16
N PHE A 218 12.46 12.79 -8.11
CA PHE A 218 11.23 12.01 -8.25
C PHE A 218 10.00 12.92 -8.39
N GLY A 219 9.03 12.51 -9.21
CA GLY A 219 7.77 13.25 -9.37
C GLY A 219 7.90 14.53 -10.20
N VAL A 220 9.00 14.71 -10.94
CA VAL A 220 9.25 15.86 -11.83
C VAL A 220 9.03 15.54 -13.31
N ASP A 221 9.08 14.26 -13.68
CA ASP A 221 8.93 13.82 -15.06
C ASP A 221 7.47 13.78 -15.48
N ALA A 222 7.20 13.99 -16.77
CA ALA A 222 5.85 13.98 -17.34
C ALA A 222 5.10 12.65 -17.11
N LEU A 223 5.83 11.53 -17.01
CA LEU A 223 5.30 10.18 -16.76
C LEU A 223 5.14 9.85 -15.27
N SER A 224 5.62 10.72 -14.38
CA SER A 224 5.52 10.53 -12.93
C SER A 224 4.48 11.48 -12.33
N ARG A 225 3.85 11.06 -11.23
CA ARG A 225 2.89 11.86 -10.47
C ARG A 225 3.18 11.76 -8.98
N LEU A 226 2.96 12.85 -8.26
CA LEU A 226 3.03 12.89 -6.81
C LEU A 226 1.64 12.65 -6.24
N LEU A 227 1.51 11.65 -5.37
CA LEU A 227 0.29 11.34 -4.63
C LEU A 227 0.52 11.66 -3.16
N VAL A 228 -0.42 12.39 -2.56
CA VAL A 228 -0.52 12.60 -1.11
C VAL A 228 -1.50 11.57 -0.58
N LEU A 229 -0.99 10.60 0.18
CA LEU A 229 -1.76 9.59 0.89
C LEU A 229 -1.98 10.07 2.31
N CYS A 230 -3.24 10.27 2.69
CA CYS A 230 -3.63 10.73 4.02
C CYS A 230 -4.92 10.05 4.48
N HIS A 231 -5.19 10.11 5.78
CA HIS A 231 -6.49 9.69 6.31
C HIS A 231 -7.58 10.70 5.87
N PRO A 232 -8.85 10.28 5.63
CA PRO A 232 -9.91 11.19 5.21
C PRO A 232 -10.07 12.44 6.09
N ALA A 233 -9.90 12.31 7.41
CA ALA A 233 -9.93 13.46 8.33
C ALA A 233 -8.84 14.51 8.04
N GLU A 234 -7.65 14.09 7.65
CA GLU A 234 -6.58 15.01 7.24
C GLU A 234 -6.88 15.60 5.86
N ALA A 235 -7.50 14.82 4.96
CA ALA A 235 -7.91 15.30 3.65
C ALA A 235 -8.94 16.44 3.74
N GLU A 236 -9.84 16.39 4.73
CA GLU A 236 -10.75 17.51 5.04
C GLU A 236 -9.99 18.77 5.44
N VAL A 237 -8.97 18.67 6.30
CA VAL A 237 -8.12 19.81 6.66
C VAL A 237 -7.40 20.37 5.42
N ILE A 238 -6.79 19.50 4.61
CA ILE A 238 -6.10 19.90 3.37
C ILE A 238 -7.06 20.62 2.41
N SER A 239 -8.32 20.22 2.36
CA SER A 239 -9.32 20.85 1.48
C SER A 239 -9.60 22.32 1.81
N THR A 240 -9.25 22.77 3.02
CA THR A 240 -9.42 24.16 3.47
C THR A 240 -8.26 25.08 3.07
N PHE A 241 -7.15 24.54 2.58
CA PHE A 241 -5.95 25.33 2.29
C PHE A 241 -6.18 26.30 1.12
N LYS A 242 -5.88 27.57 1.36
CA LYS A 242 -5.98 28.68 0.40
C LYS A 242 -4.71 29.50 0.38
N ALA A 243 -4.22 29.81 -0.81
CA ALA A 243 -3.00 30.59 -1.01
C ALA A 243 -3.13 31.96 -0.33
N GLY A 244 -2.12 32.34 0.45
CA GLY A 244 -2.14 33.59 1.20
C GLY A 244 -2.95 33.56 2.50
N VAL A 245 -3.57 32.42 2.84
CA VAL A 245 -4.32 32.24 4.07
C VAL A 245 -3.53 31.33 5.01
N GLU A 246 -3.42 31.74 6.26
CA GLU A 246 -2.80 30.94 7.31
C GLU A 246 -3.72 29.81 7.75
N THR A 247 -3.16 28.61 7.87
CA THR A 247 -3.80 27.47 8.54
C THR A 247 -2.82 26.92 9.56
N SER A 248 -3.26 26.80 10.81
CA SER A 248 -2.44 26.37 11.95
C SER A 248 -1.11 27.14 12.11
N GLY A 249 -1.11 28.44 11.73
CA GLY A 249 0.02 29.35 11.90
C GLY A 249 1.02 29.41 10.73
N VAL A 250 0.73 28.73 9.61
CA VAL A 250 1.56 28.76 8.39
C VAL A 250 0.72 29.19 7.19
N GLU A 251 1.23 30.17 6.44
CA GLU A 251 0.62 30.65 5.20
C GLU A 251 0.71 29.58 4.10
N SER A 252 -0.42 29.25 3.48
CA SER A 252 -0.41 28.30 2.38
C SER A 252 0.17 28.90 1.11
N LYS A 253 1.05 28.13 0.45
CA LYS A 253 1.66 28.52 -0.83
C LYS A 253 0.74 28.28 -2.03
N TYR A 254 -0.14 27.28 -1.94
CA TYR A 254 -0.99 26.85 -3.04
C TYR A 254 -2.44 26.79 -2.58
N ASP A 255 -3.36 27.01 -3.51
CA ASP A 255 -4.77 26.70 -3.27
C ASP A 255 -5.01 25.20 -3.41
N PHE A 256 -5.83 24.65 -2.53
CA PHE A 256 -6.48 23.38 -2.79
C PHE A 256 -7.52 23.54 -3.90
N VAL A 257 -7.40 22.73 -4.94
CA VAL A 257 -8.33 22.68 -6.08
C VAL A 257 -9.01 21.31 -6.09
N PRO A 258 -10.34 21.24 -5.91
CA PRO A 258 -11.09 19.98 -5.98
C PRO A 258 -10.93 19.27 -7.34
N SER A 259 -11.07 17.95 -7.35
CA SER A 259 -10.97 17.15 -8.58
C SER A 259 -12.21 17.31 -9.47
N ALA A 260 -12.11 16.81 -10.71
CA ALA A 260 -13.21 16.85 -11.67
C ALA A 260 -14.48 16.07 -11.24
N SER A 261 -14.36 15.14 -10.28
CA SER A 261 -15.49 14.38 -9.73
C SER A 261 -16.05 14.98 -8.44
N ALA A 262 -15.48 16.08 -7.94
CA ALA A 262 -15.95 16.71 -6.72
C ALA A 262 -17.40 17.24 -6.89
N PRO A 263 -18.22 17.24 -5.83
CA PRO A 263 -19.57 17.81 -5.87
C PRO A 263 -19.56 19.26 -6.34
N ALA A 264 -20.63 19.70 -7.01
CA ALA A 264 -20.72 21.07 -7.51
C ALA A 264 -20.54 22.09 -6.37
N TYR A 265 -19.55 22.97 -6.50
CA TYR A 265 -19.27 24.04 -5.55
C TYR A 265 -19.30 25.39 -6.28
N MET A 266 -19.75 26.42 -5.58
CA MET A 266 -19.69 27.79 -6.08
C MET A 266 -18.33 28.38 -5.71
N THR A 267 -17.57 28.78 -6.72
CA THR A 267 -16.32 29.52 -6.57
C THR A 267 -16.49 30.89 -7.20
N THR A 268 -16.01 31.92 -6.49
CA THR A 268 -15.95 33.30 -7.01
C THR A 268 -14.82 33.45 -8.03
N ASP A 269 -13.85 32.53 -8.01
CA ASP A 269 -12.63 32.57 -8.81
C ASP A 269 -12.63 31.53 -9.94
N ASN A 270 -11.99 31.91 -11.05
CA ASN A 270 -11.77 31.01 -12.18
C ASN A 270 -10.51 30.16 -11.95
N ILE A 271 -10.64 28.85 -12.18
CA ILE A 271 -9.48 27.94 -12.16
C ILE A 271 -8.66 28.16 -13.43
N VAL A 272 -7.38 28.47 -13.28
CA VAL A 272 -6.42 28.57 -14.39
C VAL A 272 -5.51 27.34 -14.36
N GLY A 273 -5.72 26.40 -15.27
CA GLY A 273 -4.89 25.19 -15.40
C GLY A 273 -5.68 23.91 -15.62
N GLN A 274 -5.00 22.78 -15.48
CA GLN A 274 -5.60 21.44 -15.56
C GLN A 274 -6.15 21.04 -14.19
N ILE A 275 -7.41 20.62 -14.15
CA ILE A 275 -8.05 20.10 -12.94
C ILE A 275 -7.58 18.64 -12.75
N ALA A 276 -7.37 18.23 -11.50
CA ALA A 276 -7.05 16.85 -11.19
C ALA A 276 -8.17 15.90 -11.67
N PRO A 277 -7.82 14.72 -12.23
CA PRO A 277 -8.83 13.73 -12.59
C PRO A 277 -9.56 13.27 -11.32
N GLY A 278 -10.81 12.81 -11.46
CA GLY A 278 -11.57 12.28 -10.31
C GLY A 278 -11.05 10.94 -9.78
N GLU A 279 -10.33 10.20 -10.62
CA GLU A 279 -9.74 8.92 -10.28
C GLU A 279 -8.38 8.78 -10.94
N PHE A 280 -7.43 8.16 -10.25
CA PHE A 280 -6.15 7.75 -10.82
C PHE A 280 -5.85 6.30 -10.45
N GLY A 281 -5.81 5.42 -11.46
CA GLY A 281 -5.42 4.01 -11.29
C GLY A 281 -6.28 3.24 -10.28
N GLY A 282 -7.59 3.52 -10.18
CA GLY A 282 -8.49 2.90 -9.20
C GLY A 282 -8.57 3.61 -7.85
N LEU A 283 -7.78 4.67 -7.62
CA LEU A 283 -7.87 5.49 -6.42
C LEU A 283 -8.68 6.75 -6.69
N GLU A 284 -9.57 7.06 -5.76
CA GLU A 284 -10.25 8.35 -5.73
C GLU A 284 -9.24 9.47 -5.47
N VAL A 285 -9.34 10.52 -6.27
CA VAL A 285 -8.55 11.74 -6.11
C VAL A 285 -9.52 12.83 -5.66
N LEU A 286 -9.32 13.34 -4.44
CA LEU A 286 -10.16 14.39 -3.87
C LEU A 286 -9.89 15.74 -4.55
N GLY A 287 -8.63 15.99 -4.89
CA GLY A 287 -8.19 17.23 -5.52
C GLY A 287 -6.69 17.31 -5.68
N SER A 288 -6.20 18.49 -6.04
CA SER A 288 -4.78 18.80 -6.15
C SER A 288 -4.36 19.88 -5.17
N TYR A 289 -3.15 19.74 -4.64
CA TYR A 289 -2.45 20.77 -3.88
C TYR A 289 -1.05 20.94 -4.49
N GLY A 290 -0.83 22.09 -5.14
CA GLY A 290 0.37 22.31 -5.95
C GLY A 290 0.56 21.22 -7.03
N PRO A 291 1.74 20.58 -7.12
CA PRO A 291 2.00 19.52 -8.12
C PRO A 291 1.49 18.13 -7.72
N ALA A 292 0.88 17.97 -6.53
CA ALA A 292 0.49 16.67 -6.00
C ALA A 292 -1.03 16.47 -5.96
N TRP A 293 -1.47 15.22 -6.07
CA TRP A 293 -2.87 14.82 -5.97
C TRP A 293 -3.18 14.23 -4.61
N VAL A 294 -4.26 14.68 -3.98
CA VAL A 294 -4.68 14.23 -2.65
C VAL A 294 -5.59 13.02 -2.80
N CYS A 295 -5.13 11.89 -2.27
CA CYS A 295 -5.80 10.59 -2.33
C CYS A 295 -6.09 10.13 -0.89
N PRO A 296 -7.30 10.40 -0.36
CA PRO A 296 -7.68 9.96 0.98
C PRO A 296 -7.81 8.43 1.02
N SER A 297 -7.35 7.81 2.11
CA SER A 297 -7.46 6.37 2.32
C SER A 297 -7.57 6.05 3.80
N ALA A 298 -8.64 5.33 4.17
CA ALA A 298 -8.85 4.86 5.55
C ALA A 298 -7.79 3.84 6.01
N TYR A 299 -6.98 3.32 5.08
CA TYR A 299 -5.84 2.47 5.42
C TYR A 299 -4.69 3.29 6.03
N VAL A 300 -4.58 4.58 5.74
CA VAL A 300 -3.51 5.44 6.30
C VAL A 300 -3.87 5.83 7.74
N PRO A 301 -2.95 5.71 8.72
CA PRO A 301 -3.22 6.08 10.10
C PRO A 301 -3.42 7.60 10.25
N LEU A 302 -4.31 8.00 11.17
CA LEU A 302 -4.57 9.40 11.52
C LEU A 302 -3.30 10.09 12.09
N GLY A 303 -3.08 11.36 11.75
CA GLY A 303 -1.88 12.11 12.14
C GLY A 303 -0.64 11.77 11.31
N TYR A 304 -0.81 11.06 10.19
CA TYR A 304 0.28 10.77 9.26
C TYR A 304 -0.13 11.07 7.82
N VAL A 305 0.80 11.66 7.08
CA VAL A 305 0.65 11.96 5.65
C VAL A 305 1.89 11.44 4.91
N ALA A 306 1.70 10.84 3.75
CA ALA A 306 2.81 10.41 2.90
C ALA A 306 2.70 10.99 1.50
N VAL A 307 3.77 11.61 1.01
CA VAL A 307 3.91 12.03 -0.39
C VAL A 307 4.71 10.96 -1.12
N VAL A 308 4.16 10.40 -2.19
CA VAL A 308 4.73 9.28 -2.93
C VAL A 308 4.80 9.64 -4.40
N ALA A 309 5.98 9.51 -5.01
CA ALA A 309 6.12 9.54 -6.46
C ALA A 309 5.78 8.18 -7.06
N THR A 310 4.83 8.16 -7.98
CA THR A 310 4.40 6.97 -8.72
C THR A 310 4.61 7.17 -10.23
N GLY A 311 4.98 6.09 -10.92
CA GLY A 311 4.96 6.02 -12.38
C GLY A 311 3.68 5.37 -12.93
N GLY A 312 2.66 5.19 -12.09
CA GLY A 312 1.42 4.49 -12.41
C GLY A 312 1.36 3.05 -11.85
N PRO A 313 0.25 2.33 -12.10
CA PRO A 313 0.01 1.01 -11.54
C PRO A 313 1.10 -0.01 -11.94
N ASN A 314 1.71 -0.65 -10.94
CA ASN A 314 2.78 -1.66 -11.06
C ASN A 314 4.03 -1.19 -11.80
N SER A 315 4.23 0.13 -11.93
CA SER A 315 5.39 0.70 -12.61
C SER A 315 6.68 0.39 -11.84
N PRO A 316 7.77 -0.03 -12.49
CA PRO A 316 9.05 -0.22 -11.83
C PRO A 316 9.60 1.08 -11.21
N ALA A 317 9.07 2.24 -11.61
CA ALA A 317 9.43 3.52 -11.01
C ALA A 317 8.88 3.72 -9.59
N ASN A 318 7.94 2.88 -9.15
CA ASN A 318 7.30 2.95 -7.85
C ASN A 318 8.27 2.66 -6.70
N VAL A 319 7.90 3.14 -5.51
CA VAL A 319 8.79 3.22 -4.35
C VAL A 319 9.09 1.84 -3.75
N ILE A 320 8.08 0.97 -3.70
CA ILE A 320 8.15 -0.31 -2.99
C ILE A 320 8.26 -1.47 -3.97
N GLY A 321 9.22 -2.35 -3.75
CA GLY A 321 9.27 -3.67 -4.38
C GLY A 321 8.35 -4.63 -3.65
N PHE A 322 7.42 -5.24 -4.37
CA PHE A 322 6.56 -6.31 -3.90
C PHE A 322 7.12 -7.64 -4.38
N ARG A 323 7.82 -8.34 -3.49
CA ARG A 323 8.47 -9.59 -3.81
C ARG A 323 7.47 -10.75 -3.75
N GLN A 324 7.38 -11.49 -4.84
CA GLN A 324 6.63 -12.72 -4.94
C GLN A 324 7.60 -13.91 -5.03
N HIS A 325 7.05 -15.11 -4.84
CA HIS A 325 7.83 -16.33 -4.98
C HIS A 325 8.28 -16.53 -6.45
N PRO A 326 9.52 -17.00 -6.70
CA PRO A 326 10.02 -17.21 -8.07
C PRO A 326 9.22 -18.24 -8.88
N ASN A 327 8.73 -19.30 -8.24
CA ASN A 327 7.81 -20.24 -8.86
C ASN A 327 6.40 -19.61 -9.00
N PRO A 328 5.86 -19.45 -10.23
CA PRO A 328 4.52 -18.93 -10.48
C PRO A 328 3.40 -19.64 -9.70
N ASP A 329 3.54 -20.94 -9.40
CA ASP A 329 2.53 -21.72 -8.66
C ASP A 329 2.33 -21.24 -7.22
N TYR A 330 3.28 -20.48 -6.68
CA TYR A 330 3.26 -19.91 -5.33
C TYR A 330 2.96 -18.40 -5.33
N GLN A 331 2.62 -17.83 -6.48
CA GLN A 331 2.27 -16.43 -6.61
C GLN A 331 0.76 -16.22 -6.41
N GLY A 332 0.41 -15.15 -5.68
CA GLY A 332 -0.98 -14.84 -5.36
C GLY A 332 -1.53 -15.62 -4.17
N LEU A 333 -2.79 -15.39 -3.87
CA LEU A 333 -3.54 -16.12 -2.87
C LEU A 333 -3.91 -17.50 -3.44
N ARG A 334 -3.67 -18.55 -2.66
CA ARG A 334 -3.95 -19.92 -3.04
C ARG A 334 -4.90 -20.54 -2.05
N GLN A 335 -5.82 -21.35 -2.54
CA GLN A 335 -6.63 -22.24 -1.72
C GLN A 335 -6.03 -23.64 -1.79
N ILE A 336 -5.75 -24.24 -0.63
CA ILE A 336 -5.21 -25.58 -0.47
C ILE A 336 -6.24 -26.40 0.30
N ALA A 337 -6.56 -27.58 -0.23
CA ALA A 337 -7.51 -28.48 0.41
C ALA A 337 -6.94 -29.05 1.73
N GLY A 338 -7.83 -29.29 2.69
CA GLY A 338 -7.52 -29.92 3.96
C GLY A 338 -6.90 -31.31 3.84
N THR A 339 -6.23 -31.76 4.91
CA THR A 339 -5.49 -33.03 4.95
C THR A 339 -6.37 -34.29 4.86
N VAL A 340 -7.69 -34.19 5.10
CA VAL A 340 -8.58 -35.36 5.14
C VAL A 340 -9.79 -35.17 4.23
N ALA A 341 -9.63 -35.45 2.94
CA ALA A 341 -10.69 -35.30 1.93
C ALA A 341 -11.95 -36.18 2.15
N ARG A 342 -11.87 -37.24 2.98
CA ARG A 342 -12.96 -38.22 3.22
C ARG A 342 -13.60 -38.13 4.60
N TYR A 343 -13.14 -37.24 5.47
CA TYR A 343 -13.70 -37.10 6.82
C TYR A 343 -14.39 -35.75 6.95
N PRO A 344 -15.40 -35.61 7.81
CA PRO A 344 -16.32 -34.48 7.75
C PRO A 344 -15.73 -33.16 8.31
N LEU A 345 -14.41 -33.00 8.34
CA LEU A 345 -13.76 -31.71 8.56
C LEU A 345 -13.33 -31.21 7.19
N GLN A 346 -14.14 -30.34 6.59
CA GLN A 346 -13.73 -29.66 5.37
C GLN A 346 -12.95 -28.42 5.78
N ASP A 347 -11.63 -28.61 5.90
CA ASP A 347 -10.69 -27.52 6.08
C ASP A 347 -10.28 -26.98 4.72
N SER A 348 -10.21 -25.66 4.60
CA SER A 348 -9.58 -24.99 3.47
C SER A 348 -8.52 -24.03 3.99
N PHE A 349 -7.29 -24.18 3.51
CA PHE A 349 -6.19 -23.30 3.84
C PHE A 349 -6.02 -22.27 2.74
N PHE A 350 -5.94 -21.00 3.11
CA PHE A 350 -5.58 -19.90 2.24
C PHE A 350 -4.12 -19.55 2.51
N GLN A 351 -3.27 -19.56 1.48
CA GLN A 351 -1.85 -19.32 1.62
C GLN A 351 -1.37 -18.30 0.60
N ARG A 352 -0.52 -17.37 1.03
CA ARG A 352 0.17 -16.41 0.16
C ARG A 352 1.61 -16.23 0.58
N SER A 353 2.51 -16.30 -0.38
CA SER A 353 3.94 -16.00 -0.20
C SER A 353 4.24 -14.64 -0.79
N PHE A 354 4.65 -13.68 0.03
CA PHE A 354 5.14 -12.39 -0.46
C PHE A 354 6.01 -11.66 0.57
N GLY A 355 6.68 -10.61 0.12
CA GLY A 355 7.22 -9.61 1.03
C GLY A 355 7.50 -8.29 0.33
N VAL A 356 8.12 -7.38 1.07
CA VAL A 356 8.28 -5.98 0.66
C VAL A 356 9.64 -5.42 1.04
N GLY A 357 10.04 -4.36 0.34
CA GLY A 357 11.20 -3.54 0.64
C GLY A 357 11.17 -2.24 -0.16
N VAL A 358 11.82 -1.20 0.34
CA VAL A 358 11.91 0.08 -0.37
C VAL A 358 13.00 -0.02 -1.43
N ARG A 359 12.63 0.22 -2.68
CA ARG A 359 13.55 0.25 -3.84
C ARG A 359 14.19 1.63 -4.00
N ARG A 360 13.40 2.69 -3.87
CA ARG A 360 13.83 4.08 -4.12
C ARG A 360 13.56 4.90 -2.88
N ARG A 361 14.58 5.06 -2.04
CA ARG A 361 14.42 5.64 -0.70
C ARG A 361 14.05 7.13 -0.72
N GLY A 362 14.36 7.83 -1.82
CA GLY A 362 14.01 9.24 -2.02
C GLY A 362 12.68 9.49 -2.73
N ALA A 363 12.00 8.44 -3.20
CA ALA A 363 10.79 8.57 -4.01
C ALA A 363 9.50 8.77 -3.19
N ALA A 364 9.60 8.75 -1.86
CA ALA A 364 8.51 9.13 -0.97
C ALA A 364 9.05 9.88 0.25
N CYS A 365 8.17 10.63 0.90
CA CYS A 365 8.41 11.32 2.16
C CYS A 365 7.18 11.15 3.04
N VAL A 366 7.39 10.89 4.33
CA VAL A 366 6.33 10.73 5.32
C VAL A 366 6.44 11.85 6.34
N VAL A 367 5.31 12.45 6.69
CA VAL A 367 5.20 13.46 7.74
C VAL A 367 4.33 12.90 8.86
N GLN A 368 4.82 12.99 10.09
CA GLN A 368 4.02 12.79 11.29
C GLN A 368 3.57 14.15 11.83
N VAL A 369 2.27 14.32 12.00
CA VAL A 369 1.69 15.51 12.66
C VAL A 369 1.97 15.40 14.16
N LYS A 370 2.93 16.18 14.64
CA LYS A 370 3.39 16.15 16.03
C LYS A 370 4.18 17.42 16.38
N ALA A 371 3.91 17.98 17.55
CA ALA A 371 4.50 19.25 17.99
C ALA A 371 6.02 19.23 18.18
N SER A 372 6.61 18.12 18.60
CA SER A 372 8.08 18.02 18.79
C SER A 372 8.58 16.57 18.91
N GLY A 373 9.90 16.42 18.87
CA GLY A 373 10.60 15.15 19.06
C GLY A 373 10.87 14.41 17.76
N ALA A 374 11.47 13.22 17.86
CA ALA A 374 11.76 12.38 16.71
C ALA A 374 10.48 11.74 16.13
N TYR A 375 10.54 11.43 14.84
CA TYR A 375 9.53 10.65 14.14
C TYR A 375 9.35 9.29 14.82
N THR A 376 8.10 8.87 14.99
CA THR A 376 7.73 7.56 15.51
C THR A 376 6.86 6.85 14.50
N ALA A 377 7.15 5.57 14.22
CA ALA A 377 6.31 4.79 13.31
C ALA A 377 4.88 4.64 13.87
N PRO A 378 3.84 4.69 13.00
CA PRO A 378 2.46 4.59 13.42
C PRO A 378 2.11 3.22 14.00
N THR A 379 1.18 3.21 14.97
CA THR A 379 0.50 2.00 15.41
C THR A 379 -0.65 1.69 14.46
N TRP A 380 -0.64 0.50 13.86
CA TRP A 380 -1.65 0.10 12.89
C TRP A 380 -2.83 -0.56 13.60
N ALA A 381 -4.02 0.00 13.42
CA ALA A 381 -5.26 -0.55 14.00
C ALA A 381 -5.64 -1.92 13.43
N TRP A 382 -5.12 -2.25 12.25
CA TRP A 382 -5.42 -3.47 11.51
C TRP A 382 -4.11 -4.21 11.18
N ARG A 383 -4.10 -5.53 11.38
CA ARG A 383 -2.92 -6.42 11.24
C ARG A 383 -2.83 -7.09 9.89
#